data_AF-A0A9X7JUS2-F1
#
_entry.id   AF-A0A9X7JUS2-F1
#
_cell.length_a   1.000
_cell.length_b   1.000
_cell.length_c   1.000
_cell.angle_alpha   90.00
_cell.angle_beta   90.00
_cell.angle_gamma   90.00
#
_symmetry.space_group_name_H-M   'P 1'
#
loop_
_entity.id
_entity.type
_entity.pdbx_description
1 polymer ?
#
loop_
_entity_poly.entity_id
_entity_poly.type
_entity_poly.pdbx_seq_one_letter_code
_entity_poly.pdbx_strand_id
1 'polypeptide(L)'
;MSGHFILSNISQADLDNARSHGGTWSPLQHGNIGWNANSRAVLSRALNNQDIPNRDGLPPHRYLIFQQAGNPNIEVTKKFLQETRDSWADPNRLRRPTGRGLGLRALNATAAGLWAQNKLHDCLVAQFWRPESATVTIEIYHLGGREMT
;
A
#
# COMPACT_ATOMS: atom_id res chain seq x y z
N MET A 1 -2.49 -13.51 -4.00
CA MET A 1 -2.01 -12.21 -3.46
C MET A 1 -3.20 -11.30 -3.29
N SER A 2 -3.15 -10.43 -2.30
CA SER A 2 -4.29 -9.85 -1.60
C SER A 2 -4.29 -8.31 -1.71
N GLY A 3 -5.33 -7.69 -1.15
CA GLY A 3 -5.65 -6.26 -1.18
C GLY A 3 -4.46 -5.30 -1.14
N HIS A 4 -4.44 -4.42 -2.13
CA HIS A 4 -3.35 -3.49 -2.39
C HIS A 4 -3.77 -2.04 -2.17
N PHE A 5 -3.09 -1.32 -1.30
CA PHE A 5 -3.31 0.09 -1.01
C PHE A 5 -2.16 0.91 -1.56
N ILE A 6 -2.36 2.21 -1.74
CA ILE A 6 -1.31 3.14 -2.16
C ILE A 6 -1.14 4.19 -1.06
N LEU A 7 0.11 4.42 -0.65
CA LEU A 7 0.50 5.50 0.25
C LEU A 7 1.55 6.35 -0.46
N SER A 8 1.20 7.57 -0.88
CA SER A 8 2.08 8.37 -1.74
C SER A 8 3.46 8.62 -1.13
N ASN A 9 3.55 8.76 0.20
CA ASN A 9 4.79 9.04 0.91
C ASN A 9 4.80 8.38 2.29
N ILE A 10 5.95 7.82 2.68
CA ILE A 10 6.26 7.27 4.01
C ILE A 10 7.51 7.96 4.56
N SER A 11 7.63 8.20 5.87
CA SER A 11 8.91 8.65 6.45
C SER A 11 9.85 7.46 6.70
N GLN A 12 11.16 7.71 6.83
CA GLN A 12 12.11 6.65 7.20
C GLN A 12 11.76 6.05 8.57
N ALA A 13 11.40 6.89 9.54
CA ALA A 13 11.01 6.43 10.88
C ALA A 13 9.77 5.54 10.86
N ASP A 14 8.76 5.88 10.04
CA ASP A 14 7.56 5.03 9.93
C ASP A 14 7.87 3.71 9.21
N LEU A 15 8.77 3.72 8.22
CA LEU A 15 9.23 2.51 7.56
C LEU A 15 9.98 1.59 8.53
N ASP A 16 10.91 2.13 9.30
CA ASP A 16 11.67 1.35 10.29
C ASP A 16 10.74 0.77 11.37
N ASN A 17 9.77 1.56 11.84
CA ASN A 17 8.75 1.11 12.76
C ASN A 17 7.88 -0.01 12.16
N ALA A 18 7.44 0.12 10.90
CA ALA A 18 6.70 -0.96 10.25
C ALA A 18 7.52 -2.25 10.14
N ARG A 19 8.82 -2.13 9.83
CA ARG A 19 9.73 -3.28 9.71
C ARG A 19 9.97 -3.99 11.04
N SER A 20 10.07 -3.26 12.15
CA SER A 20 10.17 -3.88 13.47
C SER A 20 8.89 -4.60 13.90
N HIS A 21 7.76 -4.33 13.22
CA HIS A 21 6.46 -4.93 13.49
C HIS A 21 5.98 -5.87 12.36
N GLY A 22 6.93 -6.53 11.67
CA GLY A 22 6.61 -7.59 10.70
C GLY A 22 6.37 -7.11 9.25
N GLY A 23 6.56 -5.81 8.98
CA GLY A 23 6.55 -5.27 7.63
C GLY A 23 7.81 -5.64 6.85
N THR A 24 7.64 -6.13 5.63
CA THR A 24 8.75 -6.41 4.71
C THR A 24 8.79 -5.37 3.60
N TRP A 25 9.96 -4.82 3.33
CA TRP A 25 10.19 -3.87 2.25
C TRP A 25 10.59 -4.60 0.97
N SER A 26 9.81 -4.48 -0.10
CA SER A 26 10.08 -5.17 -1.35
C SER A 26 11.30 -4.61 -2.08
N PRO A 27 11.87 -5.36 -3.04
CA PRO A 27 12.73 -4.79 -4.07
C PRO A 27 12.06 -3.64 -4.81
N LEU A 28 12.87 -2.75 -5.40
CA LEU A 28 12.39 -1.65 -6.23
C LEU A 28 11.64 -2.20 -7.44
N GLN A 29 10.46 -1.66 -7.68
CA GLN A 29 9.67 -1.91 -8.87
C GLN A 29 9.87 -0.77 -9.86
N HIS A 30 9.86 -1.07 -11.16
CA HIS A 30 9.98 -0.09 -12.25
C HIS A 30 11.19 0.86 -12.15
N GLY A 31 12.30 0.40 -11.54
CA GLY A 31 13.53 1.20 -11.44
C GLY A 31 14.10 1.62 -12.79
N ASN A 32 13.87 0.81 -13.84
CA ASN A 32 14.27 1.08 -15.22
C ASN A 32 13.45 2.18 -15.91
N ILE A 33 12.27 2.54 -15.38
CA ILE A 33 11.42 3.61 -15.94
C ILE A 33 11.87 4.98 -15.41
N GLY A 34 12.23 5.04 -14.13
CA GLY A 34 12.63 6.27 -13.46
C GLY A 34 11.50 7.29 -13.29
N TRP A 35 11.81 8.39 -12.62
CA TRP A 35 10.90 9.51 -12.41
C TRP A 35 11.05 10.54 -13.54
N ASN A 36 10.20 10.43 -14.56
CA ASN A 36 10.16 11.33 -15.72
C ASN A 36 8.75 11.93 -15.91
N ALA A 37 8.57 12.79 -16.92
CA ALA A 37 7.28 13.45 -17.15
C ALA A 37 6.15 12.43 -17.43
N ASN A 38 6.46 11.38 -18.20
CA ASN A 38 5.48 10.35 -18.57
C ASN A 38 5.07 9.51 -17.36
N SER A 39 6.04 9.04 -16.56
CA SER A 39 5.73 8.20 -15.40
C SER A 39 4.98 8.97 -14.32
N ARG A 40 5.29 10.24 -14.10
CA ARG A 40 4.48 11.13 -13.24
C ARG A 40 3.06 11.33 -13.76
N ALA A 41 2.88 11.48 -15.08
CA ALA A 41 1.55 11.61 -15.67
C ALA A 41 0.72 10.33 -15.51
N VAL A 42 1.32 9.15 -15.71
CA VAL A 42 0.64 7.85 -15.50
C VAL A 42 0.22 7.71 -14.04
N LEU A 43 1.13 7.99 -13.09
CA LEU A 43 0.80 7.95 -11.66
C LEU A 43 -0.33 8.93 -11.31
N SER A 44 -0.25 10.17 -11.80
CA SER A 44 -1.27 11.18 -11.55
C SER A 44 -2.65 10.73 -12.04
N ARG A 45 -2.74 10.19 -13.27
CA ARG A 45 -3.99 9.62 -13.80
C ARG A 45 -4.52 8.49 -12.90
N ALA A 46 -3.63 7.56 -12.55
CA ALA A 46 -3.97 6.43 -11.71
C ALA A 46 -4.52 6.87 -10.34
N LEU A 47 -3.86 7.81 -9.66
CA LEU A 47 -4.28 8.32 -8.35
C LEU A 47 -5.58 9.14 -8.39
N ASN A 48 -5.99 9.62 -9.57
CA ASN A 48 -7.22 10.36 -9.80
C ASN A 48 -8.35 9.48 -10.36
N ASN A 49 -8.29 8.16 -10.12
CA ASN A 49 -9.29 7.18 -10.58
C ASN A 49 -9.47 7.09 -12.10
N GLN A 50 -8.50 7.58 -12.88
CA GLN A 50 -8.56 7.45 -14.33
C GLN A 50 -7.94 6.13 -14.77
N ASP A 51 -8.49 5.55 -15.84
CA ASP A 51 -7.92 4.37 -16.47
C ASP A 51 -6.51 4.68 -17.01
N ILE A 52 -5.59 3.74 -16.76
CA ILE A 52 -4.27 3.67 -17.38
C ILE A 52 -4.18 2.40 -18.24
N PRO A 53 -3.35 2.37 -19.30
CA PRO A 53 -3.25 1.18 -20.14
C PRO A 53 -2.75 -0.06 -19.37
N ASN A 54 -1.71 0.13 -18.56
CA ASN A 54 -1.10 -0.89 -17.71
C ASN A 54 -0.23 -0.23 -16.63
N ARG A 55 0.43 -1.07 -15.82
CA ARG A 55 1.31 -0.66 -14.73
C ARG A 55 2.72 -0.25 -15.18
N ASP A 56 3.12 -0.63 -16.39
CA ASP A 56 4.52 -0.61 -16.83
C ASP A 56 5.06 0.82 -16.99
N GLY A 57 4.17 1.80 -17.15
CA GLY A 57 4.51 3.22 -17.19
C GLY A 57 4.56 3.90 -15.81
N LEU A 58 4.30 3.18 -14.71
CA LEU A 58 4.34 3.78 -13.37
C LEU A 58 5.79 4.10 -12.96
N PRO A 59 5.99 5.16 -12.15
CA PRO A 59 7.31 5.49 -11.68
C PRO A 59 7.83 4.44 -10.67
N PRO A 60 9.13 4.49 -10.34
CA PRO A 60 9.70 3.62 -9.34
C PRO A 60 8.95 3.67 -8.01
N HIS A 61 8.71 2.51 -7.43
CA HIS A 61 8.02 2.36 -6.16
C HIS A 61 8.44 1.08 -5.46
N ARG A 62 8.05 0.94 -4.19
CA ARG A 62 8.22 -0.29 -3.42
C ARG A 62 6.94 -0.65 -2.69
N TYR A 63 6.82 -1.91 -2.33
CA TYR A 63 5.77 -2.39 -1.47
C TYR A 63 6.28 -2.53 -0.04
N LEU A 64 5.47 -2.03 0.89
CA LEU A 64 5.49 -2.53 2.25
C LEU A 64 4.47 -3.66 2.37
N ILE A 65 4.92 -4.81 2.82
CA ILE A 65 4.17 -6.06 2.79
C ILE A 65 4.06 -6.61 4.22
N PHE A 66 2.84 -6.88 4.68
CA PHE A 66 2.58 -7.60 5.91
C PHE A 66 1.92 -8.92 5.55
N GLN A 67 2.53 -10.05 5.92
CA GLN A 67 1.99 -11.40 5.67
C GLN A 67 1.78 -12.10 7.01
N GLN A 68 0.72 -12.90 7.13
CA GLN A 68 0.53 -13.74 8.31
C GLN A 68 1.41 -14.99 8.26
N ALA A 69 1.48 -15.62 7.07
CA ALA A 69 2.22 -16.85 6.88
C ALA A 69 3.71 -16.63 7.18
N GLY A 70 4.24 -17.40 8.12
CA GLY A 70 5.65 -17.31 8.53
C GLY A 70 6.01 -16.06 9.34
N ASN A 71 5.03 -15.25 9.78
CA ASN A 71 5.29 -14.08 10.61
C ASN A 71 5.30 -14.45 12.10
N PRO A 72 6.47 -14.44 12.77
CA PRO A 72 6.57 -14.79 14.18
C PRO A 72 5.92 -13.75 15.11
N ASN A 73 5.63 -12.55 14.58
CA ASN A 73 5.12 -11.40 15.30
C ASN A 73 3.69 -11.05 14.87
N ILE A 74 2.86 -12.06 14.57
CA ILE A 74 1.54 -11.86 13.96
C ILE A 74 0.61 -10.95 14.78
N GLU A 75 0.55 -11.13 16.10
CA GLU A 75 -0.27 -10.29 17.00
C GLU A 75 0.29 -8.87 17.12
N VAL A 76 1.61 -8.73 17.17
CA VAL A 76 2.31 -7.43 17.17
C VAL A 76 2.06 -6.69 15.87
N THR A 77 2.07 -7.39 14.74
CA THR A 77 1.76 -6.84 13.40
C THR A 77 0.32 -6.37 13.33
N LYS A 78 -0.62 -7.20 13.80
CA LYS A 78 -2.04 -6.85 13.87
C LYS A 78 -2.27 -5.60 14.72
N LYS A 79 -1.68 -5.57 15.93
CA LYS A 79 -1.75 -4.41 16.83
C LYS A 79 -1.14 -3.16 16.19
N PHE A 80 0.01 -3.30 15.55
CA PHE A 80 0.63 -2.22 14.78
C PHE A 80 -0.31 -1.70 13.69
N LEU A 81 -0.93 -2.57 12.86
CA LEU A 81 -1.88 -2.13 11.83
C LEU A 81 -3.10 -1.39 12.42
N GLN A 82 -3.57 -1.85 13.58
CA GLN A 82 -4.68 -1.24 14.31
C GLN A 82 -4.33 0.12 14.92
N GLU A 83 -3.10 0.29 15.39
CA GLU A 83 -2.60 1.47 16.12
C GLU A 83 -1.63 2.31 15.27
N THR A 84 -1.49 1.99 13.98
CA THR A 84 -0.61 2.74 13.07
C THR A 84 -0.98 4.21 13.15
N ARG A 85 0.00 5.10 12.94
CA ARG A 85 -0.27 6.54 13.03
C ARG A 85 -1.37 6.91 12.04
N ASP A 86 -2.27 7.81 12.42
CA ASP A 86 -3.35 8.33 11.54
C ASP A 86 -2.84 8.72 10.16
N SER A 87 -1.59 9.19 10.10
CA SER A 87 -0.90 9.56 8.87
C SER A 87 -0.80 8.44 7.81
N TRP A 88 -0.97 7.17 8.19
CA TRP A 88 -1.07 6.00 7.31
C TRP A 88 -2.50 5.59 6.98
N ALA A 89 -3.44 5.93 7.85
CA ALA A 89 -4.87 5.66 7.72
C ALA A 89 -5.63 6.98 7.54
N ASP A 90 -5.02 7.90 6.81
CA ASP A 90 -5.57 9.20 6.43
C ASP A 90 -6.19 9.05 5.04
N PRO A 91 -7.48 9.35 4.85
CA PRO A 91 -8.16 9.20 3.55
C PRO A 91 -7.53 10.06 2.43
N ASN A 92 -6.77 11.10 2.76
CA ASN A 92 -6.04 11.91 1.78
C ASN A 92 -4.73 11.26 1.33
N ARG A 93 -4.19 10.33 2.14
CA ARG A 93 -2.88 9.70 1.95
C ARG A 93 -2.97 8.24 1.53
N LEU A 94 -3.80 7.45 2.21
CA LEU A 94 -4.05 6.04 1.88
C LEU A 94 -5.16 5.95 0.86
N ARG A 95 -4.83 5.43 -0.32
CA ARG A 95 -5.74 5.42 -1.47
C ARG A 95 -5.91 4.02 -2.02
N ARG A 96 -7.08 3.80 -2.63
CA ARG A 96 -7.36 2.66 -3.49
C ARG A 96 -8.04 3.17 -4.76
N PRO A 97 -7.27 3.61 -5.76
CA PRO A 97 -7.88 4.15 -6.95
C PRO A 97 -8.75 3.11 -7.68
N THR A 98 -9.86 3.55 -8.26
CA THR A 98 -10.84 2.66 -8.91
C THR A 98 -10.64 2.52 -10.41
N GLY A 99 -9.75 3.33 -11.00
CA GLY A 99 -9.42 3.27 -12.42
C GLY A 99 -8.81 1.92 -12.82
N ARG A 100 -9.09 1.49 -14.06
CA ARG A 100 -8.57 0.24 -14.64
C ARG A 100 -7.08 0.38 -14.95
N GLY A 101 -6.39 -0.76 -15.01
CA GLY A 101 -4.98 -0.84 -15.45
C GLY A 101 -3.94 -0.89 -14.33
N LEU A 102 -4.25 -0.42 -13.12
CA LEU A 102 -3.36 -0.58 -11.95
C LEU A 102 -3.21 -2.03 -11.48
N GLY A 103 -4.13 -2.91 -11.87
CA GLY A 103 -4.13 -4.30 -11.43
C GLY A 103 -4.26 -4.45 -9.91
N LEU A 104 -4.95 -3.50 -9.26
CA LEU A 104 -5.21 -3.59 -7.82
C LEU A 104 -6.02 -4.84 -7.54
N ARG A 105 -5.51 -5.67 -6.63
CA ARG A 105 -6.22 -6.86 -6.18
C ARG A 105 -7.35 -6.47 -5.23
N ALA A 106 -8.45 -7.21 -5.31
CA ALA A 106 -9.62 -7.00 -4.47
C ALA A 106 -9.27 -7.13 -2.98
N LEU A 107 -9.95 -6.33 -2.16
CA LEU A 107 -10.00 -6.52 -0.72
C LEU A 107 -10.82 -7.78 -0.42
N ASN A 108 -10.58 -8.42 0.72
CA ASN A 108 -11.56 -9.37 1.23
C ASN A 108 -12.87 -8.64 1.58
N ALA A 109 -13.98 -9.38 1.64
CA ALA A 109 -15.32 -8.79 1.79
C ALA A 109 -15.44 -7.89 3.02
N THR A 110 -14.84 -8.28 4.16
CA THR A 110 -14.84 -7.47 5.38
C THR A 110 -14.06 -6.17 5.20
N ALA A 111 -12.83 -6.26 4.66
CA ALA A 111 -11.99 -5.10 4.41
C ALA A 111 -12.64 -4.14 3.40
N ALA A 112 -13.32 -4.65 2.37
CA ALA A 112 -14.07 -3.84 1.42
C ALA A 112 -15.18 -3.02 2.11
N GLY A 113 -15.96 -3.65 2.98
CA GLY A 113 -17.01 -2.98 3.74
C GLY A 113 -16.46 -1.91 4.70
N LEU A 114 -15.32 -2.16 5.35
CA LEU A 114 -14.66 -1.21 6.24
C LEU A 114 -14.05 -0.04 5.47
N TRP A 115 -13.47 -0.29 4.29
CA TRP A 115 -12.99 0.75 3.39
C TRP A 115 -14.11 1.71 2.99
N ALA A 116 -15.28 1.17 2.60
CA ALA A 116 -16.44 1.97 2.23
C ALA A 116 -17.00 2.83 3.40
N GLN A 117 -16.76 2.42 4.64
CA GLN A 117 -17.13 3.17 5.86
C GLN A 117 -16.02 4.12 6.34
N ASN A 118 -14.92 4.27 5.60
CA ASN A 118 -13.74 5.03 6.01
C ASN A 118 -13.10 4.54 7.33
N LYS A 119 -13.29 3.27 7.68
CA LYS A 119 -12.64 2.62 8.84
C LYS A 119 -11.31 2.02 8.42
N LEU A 120 -10.33 2.88 8.14
CA LEU A 120 -9.10 2.51 7.44
C LEU A 120 -8.19 1.57 8.25
N HIS A 121 -8.04 1.78 9.56
CA HIS A 121 -7.31 0.86 10.43
C HIS A 121 -7.94 -0.54 10.44
N ASP A 122 -9.24 -0.61 10.70
CA ASP A 122 -9.97 -1.87 10.70
C ASP A 122 -9.90 -2.55 9.33
N CYS A 123 -9.90 -1.79 8.24
CA CYS A 123 -9.73 -2.30 6.89
C CYS A 123 -8.37 -3.00 6.71
N LEU A 124 -7.27 -2.37 7.13
CA LEU A 124 -5.93 -2.96 7.08
C LEU A 124 -5.84 -4.22 7.95
N VAL A 125 -6.37 -4.17 9.17
CA VAL A 125 -6.42 -5.31 10.08
C VAL A 125 -7.24 -6.46 9.50
N ALA A 126 -8.43 -6.20 8.99
CA ALA A 126 -9.27 -7.21 8.35
C ALA A 126 -8.59 -7.82 7.12
N GLN A 127 -7.88 -7.00 6.35
CA GLN A 127 -7.13 -7.45 5.17
C GLN A 127 -5.94 -8.34 5.56
N PHE A 128 -5.27 -8.07 6.68
CA PHE A 128 -4.18 -8.89 7.20
C PHE A 128 -4.70 -10.14 7.89
N TRP A 129 -5.72 -10.02 8.74
CA TRP A 129 -6.09 -11.02 9.74
C TRP A 129 -6.93 -12.18 9.18
N ARG A 130 -7.66 -11.94 8.10
CA ARG A 130 -8.58 -12.94 7.52
C ARG A 130 -7.82 -13.96 6.67
N PRO A 131 -8.10 -15.27 6.82
CA PRO A 131 -7.41 -16.33 6.08
C PRO A 131 -7.46 -16.19 4.55
N GLU A 132 -8.55 -15.65 4.01
CA GLU A 132 -8.78 -15.47 2.56
C GLU A 132 -7.75 -14.56 1.89
N SER A 133 -7.16 -13.65 2.65
CA SER A 133 -6.14 -12.73 2.16
C SER A 133 -4.80 -12.93 2.86
N ALA A 134 -4.81 -13.03 4.20
CA ALA A 134 -3.67 -13.25 5.08
C ALA A 134 -2.47 -12.32 4.80
N THR A 135 -2.70 -11.18 4.14
CA THR A 135 -1.64 -10.31 3.60
C THR A 135 -2.21 -8.91 3.27
N VAL A 136 -1.45 -7.88 3.62
CA VAL A 136 -1.66 -6.47 3.23
C VAL A 136 -0.45 -6.02 2.42
N THR A 137 -0.70 -5.31 1.31
CA THR A 137 0.36 -4.67 0.51
C THR A 137 0.08 -3.19 0.36
N ILE A 138 1.09 -2.36 0.60
CA ILE A 138 1.01 -0.90 0.47
C ILE A 138 2.09 -0.45 -0.51
N GLU A 139 1.68 0.07 -1.67
CA GLU A 139 2.55 0.65 -2.69
C GLU A 139 2.94 2.07 -2.33
N ILE A 140 4.25 2.34 -2.35
CA ILE A 140 4.83 3.60 -1.87
C ILE A 140 5.78 4.16 -2.92
N TYR A 141 5.54 5.43 -3.25
CA TYR A 141 6.26 6.16 -4.30
C TYR A 141 7.33 7.11 -3.77
N HIS A 142 7.19 7.59 -2.55
CA HIS A 142 8.13 8.53 -1.93
C HIS A 142 8.56 8.06 -0.54
N LEU A 143 9.83 8.31 -0.22
CA LEU A 143 10.42 8.08 1.09
C LEU A 143 10.96 9.41 1.63
N GLY A 144 10.40 9.91 2.73
CA GLY A 144 10.77 11.20 3.31
C GLY A 144 10.53 12.39 2.38
N GLY A 145 9.51 12.31 1.52
CA GLY A 145 9.19 13.31 0.51
C GLY A 145 10.05 13.25 -0.76
N ARG A 146 10.98 12.29 -0.84
CA ARG A 146 11.84 12.08 -2.01
C ARG A 146 11.31 10.94 -2.87
N GLU A 147 11.38 11.12 -4.18
CA GLU A 147 11.05 10.11 -5.17
C GLU A 147 11.87 8.83 -4.95
N MET A 148 11.22 7.66 -5.01
CA MET A 148 11.90 6.37 -4.87
C MET A 148 12.90 6.17 -6.02
N THR A 149 14.09 5.65 -5.71
CA THR A 149 15.14 5.32 -6.68
C THR A 149 15.76 3.96 -6.42
#